data_AF-A0A355PPI8-F1
#
_entry.id   AF-A0A355PPI8-F1
#
_cell.length_a   1.000
_cell.length_b   1.000
_cell.length_c   1.000
_cell.angle_alpha   90.00
_cell.angle_beta   90.00
_cell.angle_gamma   90.00
#
_symmetry.space_group_name_H-M   'P 1'
#
loop_
_entity.id
_entity.type
_entity.pdbx_description
1 polymer ?
#
loop_
_entity_poly.entity_id
_entity_poly.type
_entity_poly.pdbx_seq_one_letter_code
_entity_poly.pdbx_strand_id
1 'polypeptide(L)' 'MDGSYIGLLDQQMSFLKPVYVGDTIYLTMTPTAKRLSRKPGRGIITYRISVFNQKEEMVMDGTWVILMATDREHME' A
#
# COMPACT_ATOMS: atom_id res chain seq x y z
N MET A 1 -3.45 5.25 12.84
CA MET A 1 -3.23 4.14 11.88
C MET A 1 -2.33 3.22 12.64
N ASP A 2 -2.95 2.25 13.31
CA ASP A 2 -2.37 1.69 14.52
C ASP A 2 -1.66 0.37 14.18
N GLY A 3 -0.42 0.20 14.63
CA GLY A 3 0.40 -0.98 14.34
C GLY A 3 1.73 -0.64 13.69
N SER A 4 2.24 -1.53 12.84
CA SER A 4 3.58 -1.40 12.26
C SER A 4 3.75 -0.33 11.19
N TYR A 5 2.76 0.49 10.88
CA TYR A 5 2.92 1.55 9.88
C TYR A 5 3.70 2.73 10.48
N ILE A 6 4.78 3.15 9.81
CA ILE A 6 5.51 4.36 10.19
C ILE A 6 5.29 5.49 9.17
N GLY A 7 5.26 5.18 7.87
CA GLY A 7 5.06 6.22 6.86
C GLY A 7 5.03 5.72 5.42
N LEU A 8 4.39 6.50 4.55
CA LEU A 8 4.42 6.31 3.09
C LEU A 8 5.66 7.02 2.52
N LEU A 9 6.53 6.28 1.84
CA LEU A 9 7.76 6.80 1.26
C LEU A 9 7.62 7.16 -0.21
N ASP A 10 6.83 6.39 -0.96
CA ASP A 10 6.57 6.63 -2.38
C ASP A 10 5.24 6.00 -2.80
N GLN A 11 4.62 6.58 -3.83
CA GLN A 11 3.37 6.13 -4.40
C GLN A 11 3.34 6.42 -5.91
N GLN A 12 3.14 5.37 -6.70
CA GLN A 12 2.88 5.47 -8.12
C GLN A 12 1.49 4.89 -8.41
N MET A 13 0.70 5.60 -9.20
CA MET A 13 -0.67 5.20 -9.51
C MET A 13 -1.00 5.48 -10.98
N SER A 14 -1.61 4.49 -11.61
CA SER A 14 -2.22 4.58 -12.93
C SER A 14 -3.72 4.42 -12.79
N PHE A 15 -4.48 5.48 -13.08
CA PHE A 15 -5.94 5.44 -13.08
C PHE A 15 -6.42 4.96 -14.45
N LEU A 16 -6.92 3.72 -14.49
CA LEU A 16 -7.23 3.01 -15.73
C LEU A 16 -8.65 3.30 -16.21
N LYS A 17 -9.58 3.53 -15.28
CA LYS A 17 -11.00 3.77 -15.57
C LYS A 17 -11.58 4.79 -14.56
N PRO A 18 -12.58 5.59 -14.95
CA PRO A 18 -13.28 6.46 -14.02
C PRO A 18 -14.09 5.64 -13.00
N VAL A 19 -14.24 6.19 -11.80
CA VAL A 19 -15.14 5.69 -10.74
C VAL A 19 -16.22 6.75 -10.56
N TYR A 20 -17.49 6.32 -10.56
CA TYR A 20 -18.64 7.21 -10.44
C TYR A 20 -19.30 7.12 -9.07
N VAL A 21 -20.12 8.10 -8.74
CA VAL A 21 -20.94 8.07 -7.52
C VAL A 21 -21.83 6.82 -7.53
N GLY A 22 -21.79 6.05 -6.44
CA GLY A 22 -22.52 4.80 -6.30
C GLY A 22 -21.69 3.55 -6.65
N ASP A 23 -20.50 3.68 -7.24
CA ASP A 23 -19.59 2.55 -7.40
C ASP A 23 -19.08 2.07 -6.03
N THR A 24 -18.88 0.75 -5.92
CA THR A 24 -18.20 0.13 -4.78
C THR A 24 -16.83 -0.34 -5.25
N ILE A 25 -15.77 0.13 -4.60
CA ILE A 25 -14.40 -0.27 -4.90
C ILE A 25 -13.77 -1.08 -3.78
N TYR A 26 -12.87 -1.98 -4.14
CA TYR A 26 -12.02 -2.73 -3.21
C TYR A 26 -10.58 -2.76 -3.73
N LEU A 27 -9.64 -2.91 -2.81
CA LEU A 27 -8.22 -2.94 -3.13
C LEU A 27 -7.57 -4.23 -2.65
N THR A 28 -6.62 -4.73 -3.43
CA THR A 28 -5.70 -5.80 -3.05
C THR A 28 -4.31 -5.20 -2.90
N MET A 29 -3.67 -5.43 -1.75
CA MET A 29 -2.27 -5.07 -1.50
C MET A 29 -1.42 -6.33 -1.50
N THR A 30 -0.54 -6.47 -2.49
CA THR A 30 0.36 -7.62 -2.60
C THR A 30 1.78 -7.17 -2.28
N PRO A 31 2.44 -7.65 -1.21
CA PRO A 31 3.85 -7.38 -0.97
C PRO A 31 4.69 -7.94 -2.13
N THR A 32 5.49 -7.10 -2.77
CA THR A 32 6.36 -7.49 -3.90
C THR A 32 7.83 -7.45 -3.54
N ALA A 33 8.22 -6.65 -2.55
CA ALA A 33 9.58 -6.60 -2.04
C ALA A 33 9.61 -6.21 -0.56
N LYS A 34 10.65 -6.64 0.16
CA LYS A 34 10.93 -6.19 1.52
C LYS A 34 12.42 -5.99 1.73
N ARG A 35 12.80 -5.02 2.55
CA ARG A 35 14.18 -4.82 3.01
C ARG A 35 14.21 -4.10 4.35
N LEU A 36 15.27 -4.30 5.13
CA LEU A 36 15.51 -3.46 6.30
C LEU A 36 15.91 -2.04 5.87
N SER A 37 15.52 -1.07 6.67
CA SER A 37 16.01 0.30 6.53
C SER A 37 17.41 0.42 7.14
N ARG A 38 18.09 1.55 6.92
CA ARG A 38 19.37 1.83 7.61
C ARG A 38 19.20 2.10 9.10
N LYS A 39 18.02 2.60 9.52
CA LYS A 39 17.71 2.85 10.93
C LYS A 39 17.18 1.55 11.56
N PRO A 40 17.74 1.10 12.69
CA PRO A 40 17.22 -0.04 13.45
C PRO A 40 15.73 0.12 13.77
N GLY A 41 15.04 -1.01 13.99
CA GLY A 41 13.62 -1.06 14.31
C GLY A 41 12.67 -0.78 13.15
N ARG A 42 13.19 -0.57 11.93
CA ARG A 42 12.39 -0.19 10.76
C ARG A 42 12.75 -0.98 9.50
N GLY A 43 11.74 -1.33 8.74
CA GLY A 43 11.81 -2.01 7.45
C GLY A 43 11.00 -1.27 6.40
N ILE A 44 11.21 -1.60 5.13
CA ILE A 44 10.48 -1.06 4.00
C ILE A 44 9.82 -2.24 3.28
N ILE A 45 8.52 -2.12 3.00
CA ILE A 45 7.78 -3.05 2.16
C ILE A 45 7.27 -2.30 0.95
N THR A 46 7.53 -2.84 -0.23
CA THR A 46 6.88 -2.40 -1.47
C THR A 46 5.67 -3.28 -1.70
N TYR A 47 4.52 -2.65 -1.90
CA TYR A 47 3.26 -3.30 -2.24
C TYR A 47 2.88 -2.96 -3.68
N ARG A 48 2.39 -3.93 -4.44
CA ARG A 48 1.52 -3.66 -5.59
C ARG A 48 0.11 -3.41 -5.05
N ILE A 49 -0.52 -2.35 -5.54
CA ILE A 49 -1.89 -1.97 -5.21
C ILE A 49 -2.71 -2.15 -6.46
N SER A 50 -3.74 -2.98 -6.39
CA SER A 50 -4.68 -3.16 -7.50
C SER A 50 -6.09 -2.93 -6.97
N VAL A 51 -6.80 -1.99 -7.60
CA VAL A 51 -8.13 -1.55 -7.19
C VAL A 51 -9.13 -1.92 -8.27
N PHE A 52 -10.25 -2.48 -7.83
CA PHE A 52 -11.32 -2.97 -8.68
C PHE A 52 -12.66 -2.36 -8.27
N ASN A 53 -13.59 -2.27 -9.20
CA ASN A 53 -14.99 -1.92 -8.92
C ASN A 53 -15.86 -3.18 -8.71
N GLN A 54 -17.15 -2.98 -8.46
CA GLN A 54 -18.14 -4.04 -8.26
C GLN A 54 -18.38 -4.94 -9.48
N LYS A 55 -17.84 -4.59 -10.65
CA LYS A 55 -17.90 -5.38 -11.89
C LYS A 55 -16.59 -6.13 -12.16
N GLU A 56 -15.71 -6.20 -11.16
CA GLU A 56 -14.37 -6.80 -11.26
C GLU A 56 -13.46 -6.11 -12.28
N GLU A 57 -13.77 -4.86 -12.64
CA GLU A 57 -12.93 -4.08 -13.53
C GLU A 57 -11.84 -3.39 -12.73
N MET A 58 -10.58 -3.57 -13.14
CA MET A 58 -9.48 -2.81 -12.55
C MET A 58 -9.63 -1.33 -12.91
N VAL A 59 -9.74 -0.49 -11.89
CA VAL A 59 -9.89 0.97 -12.01
C VAL A 59 -8.60 1.71 -11.69
N MET A 60 -7.71 1.11 -10.89
CA MET A 60 -6.38 1.63 -10.61
C MET A 60 -5.38 0.51 -10.36
N ASP A 61 -4.16 0.67 -10.86
CA ASP A 61 -3.01 -0.17 -10.52
C ASP A 61 -1.84 0.73 -10.11
N GLY A 62 -0.99 0.25 -9.22
CA GLY A 62 0.08 1.08 -8.68
C GLY A 62 1.00 0.36 -7.71
N THR A 63 1.91 1.13 -7.14
CA THR A 63 2.86 0.67 -6.13
C THR A 63 2.91 1.63 -4.96
N TRP A 64 2.92 1.10 -3.75
CA TRP A 64 3.19 1.84 -2.51
C TRP A 64 4.47 1.34 -1.88
N VAL A 65 5.36 2.25 -1.48
CA VAL A 65 6.55 1.93 -0.70
C VAL A 65 6.32 2.45 0.72
N ILE A 66 6.23 1.54 1.68
CA ILE A 66 5.84 1.87 3.06
C ILE A 66 6.99 1.56 4.01
N LEU A 67 7.31 2.52 4.88
CA LEU A 67 8.16 2.32 6.04
C LEU A 67 7.34 1.71 7.17
N MET A 68 7.84 0.61 7.70
CA MET A 68 7.17 -0.22 8.69
C MET A 68 8.07 -0.42 9.91
N ALA A 69 7.49 -0.54 11.10
CA ALA A 69 8.15 -1.02 12.30
C ALA A 69 8.46 -2.51 12.17
N THR A 70 9.61 -2.95 12.68
CA THR A 70 10.01 -4.37 12.70
C THR A 70 9.93 -5.00 14.08
N ASP A 71 9.71 -4.21 15.12
CA ASP A 71 9.56 -4.62 16.52
C ASP A 71 8.47 -3.77 17.19
N ARG A 72 8.09 -4.15 18.42
CA ARG A 72 7.03 -3.47 19.17
C ARG A 72 7.43 -2.10 19.70
N GLU A 73 8.72 -1.87 19.93
CA GLU A 73 9.21 -0.58 20.44
C GLU A 73 8.96 0.55 19.43
N HIS A 74 8.93 0.22 18.14
CA HIS A 74 8.72 1.17 17.05
C HIS A 74 7.29 1.17 16.47
N MET A 75 6.34 0.48 17.10
CA MET A 75 4.93 0.42 16.67
C MET A 75 4.05 1.53 17.27
N GLU A 76 4.63 2.45 18.04
CA GLU A 76 3.94 3.56 18.73
C GLU A 76 4.05 4.90 17.98
#